data_AF-H8MHS8-F1
#
_entry.id   AF-H8MHS8-F1
#
_cell.length_a   1.000
_cell.length_b   1.000
_cell.length_c   1.000
_cell.angle_alpha   90.00
_cell.angle_beta   90.00
_cell.angle_gamma   90.00
#
_symmetry.space_group_name_H-M   'P 1'
#
loop_
_entity.id
_entity.type
_entity.pdbx_description
1 polymer ?
#
loop_
_entity_poly.entity_id
_entity_poly.type
_entity_poly.pdbx_seq_one_letter_code
_entity_poly.pdbx_strand_id
1 'polypeptide(L)'
;MRGPPSRTVTCYVCGSKFTVHHKLVVTKRDTEVVPDPNACPYCDTPLKTIGELGEGEAKGLVLLAAGFPDEVKAYGKLEDYLEEFTLTEKDIDTLVEVAQGLDFAAWAEDNAQRLARRKNPRVQAVSRVLPKLQAQMQNGELPGRLRQAAEHVKDVYRKRRERHLAIFEKRQKQQ
;
A
#
# COMPACT_ATOMS: atom_id res chain seq x y z
N MET A 1 -19.45 -10.57 -18.21
CA MET A 1 -18.85 -10.34 -16.87
C MET A 1 -19.76 -9.40 -16.10
N ARG A 2 -20.21 -9.77 -14.89
CA ARG A 2 -20.94 -8.83 -14.01
C ARG A 2 -19.87 -8.02 -13.28
N GLY A 3 -19.84 -6.70 -13.50
CA GLY A 3 -18.99 -5.81 -12.71
C GLY A 3 -19.41 -5.85 -11.23
N PRO A 4 -18.51 -5.46 -10.30
CA PRO A 4 -18.87 -5.36 -8.90
C PRO A 4 -20.08 -4.43 -8.72
N PRO A 5 -20.95 -4.69 -7.73
CA PRO A 5 -22.13 -3.86 -7.51
C PRO A 5 -21.74 -2.41 -7.22
N SER A 6 -22.67 -1.50 -7.51
CA SER A 6 -22.52 -0.10 -7.11
C SER A 6 -22.32 -0.03 -5.60
N ARG A 7 -21.34 0.76 -5.15
CA ARG A 7 -21.03 0.90 -3.72
C ARG A 7 -20.97 2.36 -3.31
N THR A 8 -21.43 2.66 -2.11
CA THR A 8 -21.21 3.96 -1.49
C THR A 8 -19.82 4.01 -0.90
N VAL A 9 -19.03 5.00 -1.30
CA VAL A 9 -17.65 5.23 -0.85
C VAL A 9 -17.61 6.54 -0.08
N THR A 10 -16.79 6.59 0.97
CA THR A 10 -16.44 7.83 1.68
C THR A 10 -15.07 8.27 1.22
N CYS A 11 -14.92 9.52 0.75
CA CYS A 11 -13.62 10.05 0.35
C CYS A 11 -12.67 10.12 1.54
N TYR A 12 -11.48 9.53 1.42
CA TYR A 12 -10.45 9.57 2.47
C TYR A 12 -9.84 10.97 2.68
N VAL A 13 -10.06 11.90 1.74
CA VAL A 13 -9.57 13.29 1.85
C VAL A 13 -10.63 14.23 2.42
N CYS A 14 -11.78 14.36 1.75
CA CYS A 14 -12.80 15.36 2.12
C CYS A 14 -13.98 14.79 2.94
N GLY A 15 -14.02 13.47 3.19
CA GLY A 15 -15.08 12.83 3.97
C GLY A 15 -16.45 12.76 3.29
N SER A 16 -16.60 13.30 2.08
CA SER A 16 -17.86 13.26 1.34
C SER A 16 -18.20 11.83 0.91
N LYS A 17 -19.50 11.50 0.98
CA LYS A 17 -20.04 10.20 0.54
C LYS A 17 -20.61 10.32 -0.86
N PHE A 18 -20.30 9.35 -1.72
CA PHE A 18 -20.85 9.26 -3.07
C PHE A 18 -20.91 7.81 -3.54
N THR A 19 -21.76 7.55 -4.53
CA THR A 19 -21.90 6.21 -5.11
C THR A 19 -20.94 6.05 -6.28
N VAL A 20 -20.20 4.94 -6.28
CA VAL A 20 -19.35 4.51 -7.37
C VAL A 20 -20.05 3.37 -8.09
N HIS A 21 -20.31 3.58 -9.37
CA HIS A 21 -20.78 2.57 -10.30
C HIS A 21 -19.58 1.95 -11.03
N HIS A 22 -19.78 0.79 -11.64
CA HIS A 22 -18.77 0.16 -12.50
C HIS A 22 -19.30 0.15 -13.92
N LYS A 23 -18.57 0.79 -14.84
CA LYS A 23 -18.90 0.79 -16.27
C LYS A 23 -17.92 -0.06 -17.04
N LEU A 24 -18.44 -0.76 -18.05
CA LEU A 24 -17.64 -1.47 -19.03
C LEU A 24 -17.16 -0.47 -20.08
N VAL A 25 -15.86 -0.26 -20.17
CA VAL A 25 -15.22 0.51 -21.23
C VAL A 25 -14.65 -0.48 -22.23
N VAL A 26 -15.23 -0.50 -23.43
CA VAL A 26 -14.75 -1.33 -24.54
C VAL A 26 -13.81 -0.49 -25.38
N THR A 27 -12.53 -0.85 -25.37
CA THR A 27 -11.53 -0.32 -26.30
C THR A 27 -11.41 -1.26 -27.51
N LYS A 28 -10.64 -0.87 -28.54
CA LYS A 28 -10.44 -1.71 -29.74
C LYS A 28 -9.78 -3.06 -29.45
N ARG A 29 -9.16 -3.25 -28.28
CA ARG A 29 -8.39 -4.45 -27.93
C ARG A 29 -8.91 -5.15 -26.68
N ASP A 30 -9.46 -4.40 -25.72
CA ASP A 30 -9.86 -4.94 -24.41
C ASP A 30 -11.17 -4.35 -23.91
N THR A 31 -11.84 -5.12 -23.05
CA THR A 31 -12.98 -4.66 -22.27
C THR A 31 -12.58 -4.56 -20.81
N GLU A 32 -12.53 -3.33 -20.30
CA GLU A 32 -12.15 -3.05 -18.91
C GLU A 32 -13.35 -2.58 -18.10
N VAL A 33 -13.39 -2.99 -16.83
CA VAL A 33 -14.38 -2.49 -15.87
C VAL A 33 -13.74 -1.36 -15.07
N VAL A 34 -14.23 -0.13 -15.25
CA VAL A 34 -13.69 1.05 -14.57
C VAL A 34 -14.70 1.68 -13.61
N PRO A 35 -14.25 2.26 -12.49
CA PRO A 35 -15.13 2.99 -11.58
C PRO A 35 -15.63 4.29 -12.21
N ASP A 36 -16.89 4.62 -11.94
CA ASP A 36 -17.53 5.88 -12.34
C ASP A 36 -18.32 6.50 -11.16
N PRO A 37 -17.92 7.67 -10.64
CA PRO A 37 -16.75 8.46 -11.06
C PRO A 37 -15.43 7.75 -10.68
N ASN A 38 -14.34 8.06 -11.39
CA ASN A 38 -12.99 7.52 -11.11
C ASN A 38 -12.20 8.36 -10.07
N ALA A 39 -12.77 9.48 -9.63
CA ALA A 39 -12.26 10.35 -8.59
C ALA A 39 -13.42 10.88 -7.74
N CYS A 40 -13.12 11.43 -6.56
CA CYS A 40 -14.12 12.07 -5.73
C CYS A 40 -14.72 13.29 -6.45
N PRO A 41 -16.05 13.36 -6.67
CA PRO A 41 -16.68 14.47 -7.40
C PRO A 41 -16.64 15.79 -6.62
N TYR A 42 -16.22 15.76 -5.35
CA TYR A 42 -16.18 16.94 -4.48
C TYR A 42 -14.78 17.54 -4.35
N CYS A 43 -13.71 16.73 -4.43
CA CYS A 43 -12.34 17.20 -4.22
C CYS A 43 -11.34 16.73 -5.29
N ASP A 44 -11.77 15.97 -6.29
CA ASP A 44 -10.97 15.36 -7.37
C ASP A 44 -9.88 14.39 -6.91
N THR A 45 -9.89 13.96 -5.64
CA THR A 45 -8.99 12.90 -5.18
C THR A 45 -9.26 11.61 -5.94
N PRO A 46 -8.24 11.00 -6.60
CA PRO A 46 -8.41 9.73 -7.31
C PRO A 46 -8.95 8.64 -6.41
N LEU A 47 -9.85 7.80 -6.94
CA LEU A 47 -10.28 6.62 -6.23
C LEU A 47 -9.17 5.59 -6.23
N LYS A 48 -8.65 5.32 -5.04
CA LYS A 48 -7.74 4.21 -4.78
C LYS A 48 -8.37 3.32 -3.72
N THR A 49 -8.29 2.00 -3.95
CA THR A 49 -8.68 0.98 -2.97
C THR A 49 -7.40 0.27 -2.55
N ILE A 50 -7.17 0.17 -1.26
CA ILE A 50 -6.07 -0.61 -0.69
C ILE A 50 -6.65 -1.86 -0.01
N GLY A 51 -5.84 -2.91 0.08
CA GLY A 51 -6.16 -4.10 0.87
C GLY A 51 -6.09 -3.82 2.37
N GLU A 52 -6.34 -4.84 3.16
CA GLU A 52 -6.06 -4.79 4.60
C GLU A 52 -4.53 -4.74 4.80
N LEU A 53 -4.07 -3.86 5.69
CA LEU A 53 -2.65 -3.75 6.03
C LEU A 53 -2.31 -4.83 7.04
N GLY A 54 -1.61 -5.87 6.61
CA GLY A 54 -1.26 -6.99 7.45
C GLY A 54 0.22 -7.37 7.39
N GLU A 55 0.52 -8.56 7.92
CA GLU A 55 1.86 -9.11 7.91
C GLU A 55 2.43 -9.29 6.50
N GLY A 56 1.58 -9.54 5.49
CA GLY A 56 2.01 -9.75 4.12
C GLY A 56 2.68 -8.50 3.54
N GLU A 57 2.00 -7.37 3.65
CA GLU A 57 2.47 -6.06 3.23
C GLU A 57 3.69 -5.62 4.06
N ALA A 58 3.66 -5.89 5.37
CA ALA A 58 4.78 -5.58 6.26
C ALA A 58 6.05 -6.39 5.90
N LYS A 59 5.92 -7.69 5.62
CA LYS A 59 7.03 -8.55 5.17
C LYS A 59 7.61 -8.06 3.83
N GLY A 60 6.73 -7.70 2.88
CA GLY A 60 7.14 -7.12 1.60
C GLY A 60 7.90 -5.80 1.78
N LEU A 61 7.41 -4.92 2.65
CA LEU A 61 8.06 -3.65 2.98
C LEU A 61 9.46 -3.85 3.59
N VAL A 62 9.62 -4.79 4.54
CA VAL A 62 10.92 -5.09 5.15
C VAL A 62 11.90 -5.69 4.13
N LEU A 63 11.42 -6.61 3.29
CA LEU A 63 12.23 -7.19 2.22
C LEU A 63 12.69 -6.13 1.21
N LEU A 64 11.80 -5.21 0.83
CA LEU A 64 12.14 -4.10 -0.04
C LEU A 64 13.17 -3.16 0.59
N ALA A 65 13.01 -2.83 1.88
CA ALA A 65 13.95 -1.98 2.62
C ALA A 65 15.35 -2.58 2.73
N ALA A 66 15.43 -3.91 2.71
CA ALA A 66 16.67 -4.67 2.69
C ALA A 66 17.23 -4.91 1.28
N GLY A 67 16.54 -4.44 0.23
CA GLY A 67 16.97 -4.58 -1.16
C GLY A 67 16.77 -5.99 -1.72
N PHE A 68 15.75 -6.72 -1.26
CA PHE A 68 15.45 -8.05 -1.79
C PHE A 68 15.09 -7.96 -3.29
N PRO A 69 15.79 -8.68 -4.19
CA PRO A 69 15.70 -8.43 -5.63
C PRO A 69 14.29 -8.51 -6.22
N ASP A 70 13.49 -9.48 -5.75
CA ASP A 70 12.12 -9.64 -6.27
C ASP A 70 11.23 -8.45 -5.89
N GLU A 71 11.39 -7.90 -4.68
CA GLU A 71 10.58 -6.75 -4.24
C GLU A 71 11.05 -5.47 -4.93
N VAL A 72 12.37 -5.27 -5.06
CA VAL A 72 12.92 -4.12 -5.80
C VAL A 72 12.45 -4.15 -7.26
N LYS A 73 12.41 -5.33 -7.89
CA LYS A 73 11.91 -5.47 -9.26
C LYS A 73 10.40 -5.21 -9.37
N ALA A 74 9.62 -5.64 -8.38
CA ALA A 74 8.17 -5.50 -8.40
C ALA A 74 7.69 -4.09 -8.08
N TYR A 75 8.35 -3.41 -7.13
CA TYR A 75 7.85 -2.17 -6.54
C TYR A 75 8.81 -0.99 -6.69
N GLY A 76 10.08 -1.20 -7.05
CA GLY A 76 11.04 -0.12 -7.19
C GLY A 76 11.59 0.34 -5.84
N LYS A 77 11.07 1.46 -5.32
CA LYS A 77 11.55 2.09 -4.09
C LYS A 77 10.56 1.92 -2.93
N LEU A 78 11.02 2.22 -1.71
CA LEU A 78 10.19 2.16 -0.52
C LEU A 78 9.00 3.10 -0.59
N GLU A 79 9.21 4.30 -1.13
CA GLU A 79 8.19 5.31 -1.30
C GLU A 79 7.08 4.82 -2.25
N ASP A 80 7.45 4.16 -3.36
CA ASP A 80 6.50 3.59 -4.31
C ASP A 80 5.65 2.48 -3.67
N TYR A 81 6.26 1.65 -2.82
CA TYR A 81 5.55 0.61 -2.07
C TYR A 81 4.57 1.20 -1.06
N LEU A 82 5.02 2.18 -0.26
CA LEU A 82 4.16 2.86 0.70
C LEU A 82 3.01 3.57 -0.02
N GLU A 83 3.28 4.28 -1.12
CA GLU A 83 2.23 4.88 -1.93
C GLU A 83 1.28 3.84 -2.52
N GLU A 84 1.75 2.63 -2.82
CA GLU A 84 0.93 1.57 -3.40
C GLU A 84 -0.08 0.99 -2.40
N PHE A 85 0.36 0.72 -1.17
CA PHE A 85 -0.45 0.01 -0.18
C PHE A 85 -1.17 0.93 0.82
N THR A 86 -0.93 2.24 0.81
CA THR A 86 -1.53 3.18 1.79
C THR A 86 -2.38 4.27 1.13
N LEU A 87 -3.27 4.91 1.91
CA LEU A 87 -4.08 6.05 1.48
C LEU A 87 -3.89 7.29 2.36
N THR A 88 -3.57 7.09 3.63
CA THR A 88 -3.48 8.14 4.65
C THR A 88 -2.17 8.04 5.43
N GLU A 89 -1.82 9.11 6.15
CA GLU A 89 -0.66 9.08 7.06
C GLU A 89 -0.80 7.98 8.13
N LYS A 90 -2.03 7.75 8.60
CA LYS A 90 -2.33 6.69 9.57
C LYS A 90 -2.06 5.30 9.00
N ASP A 91 -2.37 5.08 7.73
CA ASP A 91 -2.10 3.82 7.04
C ASP A 91 -0.59 3.57 6.94
N ILE A 92 0.20 4.60 6.66
CA ILE A 92 1.67 4.55 6.67
C ILE A 92 2.17 4.17 8.05
N ASP A 93 1.71 4.87 9.10
CA ASP A 93 2.10 4.59 10.48
C ASP A 93 1.78 3.15 10.87
N THR A 94 0.57 2.69 10.53
CA THR A 94 0.12 1.32 10.80
C THR A 94 1.02 0.30 10.11
N LEU A 95 1.28 0.46 8.81
CA LEU A 95 2.11 -0.49 8.07
C LEU A 95 3.56 -0.51 8.58
N VAL A 96 4.11 0.65 8.92
CA VAL A 96 5.47 0.77 9.46
C VAL A 96 5.56 0.16 10.87
N GLU A 97 4.54 0.33 11.70
CA GLU A 97 4.44 -0.29 13.02
C GLU A 97 4.41 -1.82 12.91
N VAL A 98 3.55 -2.37 12.04
CA VAL A 98 3.50 -3.82 11.78
C VAL A 98 4.84 -4.33 11.25
N ALA A 99 5.50 -3.61 10.35
CA ALA A 99 6.82 -3.97 9.81
C ALA A 99 7.92 -4.01 10.87
N GLN A 100 7.90 -3.07 11.82
CA GLN A 100 8.86 -3.04 12.93
C GLN A 100 8.55 -4.10 14.01
N GLY A 101 7.28 -4.45 14.17
CA GLY A 101 6.79 -5.46 15.11
C GLY A 101 6.80 -6.90 14.58
N LEU A 102 7.35 -7.16 13.39
CA LEU A 102 7.37 -8.51 12.82
C LEU A 102 8.09 -9.51 13.72
N ASP A 103 7.44 -10.64 14.00
CA ASP A 103 8.08 -11.79 14.64
C ASP A 103 8.88 -12.59 13.61
N PHE A 104 10.19 -12.33 13.57
CA PHE A 104 11.13 -13.04 12.69
C PHE A 104 11.27 -14.53 13.03
N ALA A 105 11.06 -14.93 14.27
CA ALA A 105 11.14 -16.33 14.67
C ALA A 105 9.91 -17.09 14.14
N ALA A 106 8.71 -16.53 14.33
CA ALA A 106 7.48 -17.08 13.75
C ALA A 106 7.55 -17.13 12.21
N TRP A 107 8.13 -16.10 11.57
CA TRP A 107 8.32 -16.10 10.12
C TRP A 107 9.30 -17.19 9.67
N ALA A 108 10.40 -17.39 10.38
CA ALA A 108 11.34 -18.48 10.07
C ALA A 108 10.68 -19.85 10.20
N GLU A 109 9.84 -20.06 11.22
CA GLU A 109 9.09 -21.29 11.42
C GLU A 109 8.07 -21.54 10.29
N ASP A 110 7.24 -20.55 9.94
CA ASP A 110 6.29 -20.65 8.82
C ASP A 110 7.01 -21.00 7.51
N ASN A 111 8.15 -20.35 7.23
CA ASN A 111 8.95 -20.69 6.06
C ASN A 111 9.47 -22.13 6.12
N ALA A 112 9.95 -22.61 7.28
CA ALA A 112 10.42 -23.99 7.43
C ALA A 112 9.29 -25.00 7.18
N GLN A 113 8.10 -24.76 7.73
CA GLN A 113 6.92 -25.59 7.50
C GLN A 113 6.52 -25.61 6.01
N ARG A 114 6.54 -24.46 5.33
CA ARG A 114 6.26 -24.36 3.89
C ARG A 114 7.28 -25.15 3.06
N LEU A 115 8.56 -25.06 3.40
CA LEU A 115 9.63 -25.75 2.68
C LEU A 115 9.61 -27.27 2.90
N ALA A 116 9.18 -27.73 4.08
CA ALA A 116 8.96 -29.15 4.35
C ALA A 116 7.85 -29.74 3.47
N ARG A 117 6.79 -28.96 3.20
CA ARG A 117 5.67 -29.38 2.35
C ARG A 117 5.99 -29.29 0.86
N ARG A 118 6.70 -28.24 0.43
CA ARG A 118 6.98 -28.00 -1.00
C ARG A 118 8.24 -27.17 -1.18
N LYS A 119 9.09 -27.57 -2.14
CA LYS A 119 10.21 -26.74 -2.59
C LYS A 119 9.70 -25.43 -3.19
N ASN A 120 10.08 -24.31 -2.58
CA ASN A 120 9.78 -22.97 -3.08
C ASN A 120 11.08 -22.12 -3.04
N PRO A 121 11.67 -21.78 -4.20
CA PRO A 121 12.92 -21.02 -4.26
C PRO A 121 12.86 -19.66 -3.57
N ARG A 122 11.73 -18.96 -3.66
CA ARG A 122 11.56 -17.66 -3.00
C ARG A 122 11.59 -17.80 -1.49
N VAL A 123 10.85 -18.78 -0.94
CA VAL A 123 10.85 -19.05 0.50
C VAL A 123 12.24 -19.45 0.98
N GLN A 124 12.98 -20.26 0.21
CA GLN A 124 14.39 -20.58 0.53
C GLN A 124 15.29 -19.34 0.56
N ALA A 125 15.15 -18.45 -0.43
CA ALA A 125 15.94 -17.22 -0.50
C ALA A 125 15.64 -16.29 0.67
N VAL A 126 14.36 -16.10 1.00
CA VAL A 126 13.92 -15.31 2.16
C VAL A 126 14.46 -15.91 3.45
N SER A 127 14.31 -17.23 3.68
CA SER A 127 14.82 -17.89 4.89
C SER A 127 16.32 -17.71 5.10
N ARG A 128 17.11 -17.66 4.02
CA ARG A 128 18.56 -17.44 4.11
C ARG A 128 18.91 -16.03 4.59
N VAL A 129 18.06 -15.04 4.31
CA VAL A 129 18.32 -13.64 4.68
C VAL A 129 17.63 -13.22 5.98
N LEU A 130 16.66 -13.99 6.49
CA LEU A 130 15.93 -13.67 7.73
C LEU A 130 16.83 -13.31 8.93
N PRO A 131 17.92 -14.04 9.25
CA PRO A 131 18.78 -13.68 10.37
C PRO A 131 19.43 -12.30 10.19
N LYS A 132 19.81 -11.97 8.95
CA LYS A 132 20.36 -10.65 8.61
C LYS A 132 19.30 -9.57 8.76
N LEU A 133 18.08 -9.81 8.29
CA LEU A 133 16.96 -8.87 8.43
C LEU A 133 16.65 -8.59 9.90
N GLN A 134 16.61 -9.64 10.73
CA GLN A 134 16.41 -9.50 12.17
C GLN A 134 17.51 -8.64 12.81
N ALA A 135 18.78 -8.89 12.48
CA ALA A 135 19.89 -8.09 12.99
C ALA A 135 19.79 -6.62 12.55
N GLN A 136 19.40 -6.35 11.30
CA GLN A 136 19.19 -5.00 10.79
C GLN A 136 17.95 -4.31 11.36
N MET A 137 16.96 -5.08 11.81
CA MET A 137 15.81 -4.55 12.52
C MET A 137 16.21 -4.15 13.95
N GLN A 138 16.94 -5.02 14.65
CA GLN A 138 17.39 -4.80 16.02
C GLN A 138 18.45 -3.69 16.16
N ASN A 139 19.33 -3.55 15.18
CA ASN A 139 20.37 -2.51 15.20
C ASN A 139 19.87 -1.12 14.75
N GLY A 140 18.60 -1.00 14.36
CA GLY A 140 17.98 0.26 13.95
C GLY A 140 18.20 0.68 12.49
N GLU A 141 18.96 -0.07 11.69
CA GLU A 141 19.20 0.23 10.27
C GLU A 141 17.91 0.22 9.46
N LEU A 142 17.14 -0.88 9.52
CA LEU A 142 15.85 -0.99 8.84
C LEU A 142 14.81 -0.01 9.41
N PRO A 143 14.62 0.11 10.74
CA PRO A 143 13.71 1.11 11.32
C PRO A 143 14.03 2.53 10.89
N GLY A 144 15.31 2.89 10.74
CA GLY A 144 15.72 4.21 10.25
C GLY A 144 15.29 4.45 8.81
N ARG A 145 15.55 3.48 7.92
CA ARG A 145 15.14 3.56 6.50
C ARG A 145 13.63 3.62 6.33
N LEU A 146 12.89 2.78 7.04
CA LEU A 146 11.43 2.76 6.99
C LEU A 146 10.84 4.10 7.44
N ARG A 147 11.34 4.66 8.55
CA ARG A 147 10.90 5.98 9.03
C ARG A 147 11.21 7.10 8.05
N GLN A 148 12.40 7.10 7.44
CA GLN A 148 12.77 8.12 6.47
C GLN A 148 11.83 8.09 5.23
N ALA A 149 11.58 6.90 4.68
CA ALA A 149 10.65 6.74 3.56
C ALA A 149 9.22 7.12 3.96
N ALA A 150 8.77 6.72 5.16
CA ALA A 150 7.46 7.07 5.68
C ALA A 150 7.25 8.58 5.77
N GLU A 151 8.19 9.33 6.35
CA GLU A 151 8.06 10.78 6.44
C GLU A 151 8.03 11.46 5.07
N HIS A 152 8.82 10.97 4.10
CA HIS A 152 8.75 11.48 2.74
C HIS A 152 7.35 11.31 2.13
N VAL A 153 6.77 10.11 2.26
CA VAL A 153 5.43 9.83 1.70
C VAL A 153 4.34 10.60 2.45
N LYS A 154 4.45 10.75 3.78
CA LYS A 154 3.54 11.59 4.55
C LYS A 154 3.56 13.03 4.07
N ASP A 155 4.73 13.60 3.77
CA ASP A 155 4.82 14.95 3.21
C ASP A 155 4.15 15.08 1.85
N VAL A 156 4.28 14.05 1.00
CA VAL A 156 3.55 13.97 -0.28
C VAL A 156 2.04 13.92 -0.03
N TYR A 157 1.59 13.12 0.93
CA TYR A 157 0.18 12.98 1.29
C TYR A 157 -0.42 14.26 1.86
N ARG A 158 0.30 14.98 2.73
CA ARG A 158 -0.10 16.29 3.25
C ARG A 158 -0.34 17.28 2.12
N LYS A 159 0.63 17.44 1.21
CA LYS A 159 0.51 18.33 0.05
C LYS A 159 -0.64 17.95 -0.87
N ARG A 160 -0.82 16.64 -1.15
CA ARG A 160 -1.93 16.13 -1.97
C ARG A 160 -3.27 16.42 -1.30
N ARG A 161 -3.38 16.19 0.02
CA ARG A 161 -4.57 16.45 0.82
C ARG A 161 -4.94 17.93 0.82
N GLU A 162 -3.98 18.82 1.07
CA GLU A 162 -4.18 20.28 1.02
C GLU A 162 -4.73 20.73 -0.34
N ARG A 163 -4.14 20.25 -1.44
CA ARG A 163 -4.59 20.57 -2.79
C ARG A 163 -6.06 20.18 -3.02
N HIS A 164 -6.44 18.97 -2.60
CA HIS A 164 -7.80 18.47 -2.80
C HIS A 164 -8.81 19.14 -1.87
N LEU A 165 -8.42 19.48 -0.64
CA LEU A 165 -9.27 20.28 0.25
C LEU A 165 -9.51 21.69 -0.28
N ALA A 166 -8.50 22.33 -0.87
CA ALA A 166 -8.69 23.63 -1.53
C ALA A 166 -9.71 23.56 -2.68
N ILE A 167 -9.71 22.46 -3.46
CA ILE A 167 -10.73 22.20 -4.50
C ILE A 167 -12.12 22.05 -3.86
N PHE A 168 -12.21 21.28 -2.78
CA PHE A 168 -13.46 21.06 -2.06
C PHE A 168 -14.07 22.37 -1.54
N GLU A 169 -13.28 23.19 -0.84
CA GLU A 169 -13.71 24.48 -0.32
C GLU A 169 -14.15 25.43 -1.44
N LYS A 170 -13.43 25.45 -2.57
CA LYS A 170 -13.81 26.27 -3.73
C LYS A 170 -15.16 25.85 -4.29
N ARG A 171 -15.44 24.55 -4.37
CA ARG A 171 -16.74 24.03 -4.86
C ARG A 171 -17.88 24.32 -3.88
N GLN A 172 -17.63 24.25 -2.57
CA GLN A 172 -18.65 24.61 -1.58
C GLN A 172 -19.07 26.09 -1.66
N LYS A 173 -18.14 26.99 -1.96
CA LYS A 173 -18.44 28.43 -2.13
C LYS A 173 -19.17 28.77 -3.43
N GLN A 174 -19.27 27.83 -4.36
CA GLN A 174 -19.93 28.00 -5.66
C GLN A 174 -21.34 27.38 -5.70
N GLN A 175 -21.76 26.71 -4.62
CA GLN A 175 -23.10 26.17 -4.40
C GLN A 175 -23.90 27.12 -3.52
#